data_AF-A0A1V5LS10-F1
#
_entry.id   AF-A0A1V5LS10-F1
#
_cell.length_a   1.000
_cell.length_b   1.000
_cell.length_c   1.000
_cell.angle_alpha   90.00
_cell.angle_beta   90.00
_cell.angle_gamma   90.00
#
_symmetry.space_group_name_H-M   'P 1'
#
loop_
_entity.id
_entity.type
_entity.pdbx_description
1 polymer ?
#
loop_
_entity_poly.entity_id
_entity_poly.type
_entity_poly.pdbx_seq_one_letter_code
_entity_poly.pdbx_strand_id
1 'polypeptide(L)'
;MRSEQSHIRDLEPLAATPLQHLFLAGNPIEDFAPLAGLPLSTLSLSALPRRARDQAVIAQLPLTELVVDALTPDTWAFIKAHPTLQAINGHQRSYVEALAESLTAALRAWIAGPETPARGKTHLRAFATRIGSREYLTLPIAFPFDEALRFCSWQGGIPASLPTSDDNELVMAYIRAYTCSEFKVYHHLGLELDARRRTCRWLSDAAYHWGNWLFPLEYAMSLSGTPCFNSSDEISGMRGWTISDDLRVRKYLVIEWAA
;
A
#
# COMPACT_ATOMS: atom_id res chain seq x y z
N MET A 1 -15.06 -12.39 7.32
CA MET A 1 -15.15 -13.17 6.06
C MET A 1 -14.35 -12.39 5.01
N ARG A 2 -13.20 -12.90 4.55
CA ARG A 2 -12.37 -12.25 3.52
C ARG A 2 -12.87 -12.68 2.15
N SER A 3 -13.52 -11.77 1.44
CA SER A 3 -14.24 -12.06 0.19
C SER A 3 -13.97 -10.95 -0.82
N GLU A 4 -12.83 -11.01 -1.50
CA GLU A 4 -12.53 -10.05 -2.58
C GLU A 4 -12.31 -10.84 -3.87
N GLN A 5 -13.20 -10.55 -4.84
CA GLN A 5 -13.58 -11.29 -6.06
C GLN A 5 -14.81 -12.23 -6.01
N SER A 6 -15.63 -12.16 -4.97
CA SER A 6 -16.88 -12.95 -4.92
C SER A 6 -18.04 -12.36 -5.74
N HIS A 7 -17.82 -11.30 -6.53
CA HIS A 7 -18.86 -10.58 -7.27
C HIS A 7 -20.06 -10.20 -6.37
N ILE A 8 -19.79 -9.88 -5.10
CA ILE A 8 -20.85 -9.47 -4.16
C ILE A 8 -21.44 -8.16 -4.69
N ARG A 9 -22.78 -8.09 -4.68
CA ARG A 9 -23.56 -6.92 -5.04
C ARG A 9 -24.50 -6.48 -3.93
N ASP A 10 -24.96 -7.45 -3.15
CA ASP A 10 -25.96 -7.27 -2.11
C ASP A 10 -25.30 -7.35 -0.72
N LEU A 11 -25.52 -6.31 0.07
CA LEU A 11 -25.04 -6.19 1.44
C LEU A 11 -26.17 -6.36 2.47
N GLU A 12 -27.43 -6.57 2.05
CA GLU A 12 -28.58 -6.74 2.94
C GLU A 12 -28.35 -7.81 4.03
N PRO A 13 -27.71 -8.97 3.75
CA PRO A 13 -27.42 -9.96 4.79
C PRO A 13 -26.51 -9.45 5.93
N LEU A 14 -25.79 -8.34 5.74
CA LEU A 14 -24.88 -7.78 6.73
C LEU A 14 -25.58 -6.83 7.71
N ALA A 15 -26.77 -6.33 7.39
CA ALA A 15 -27.45 -5.27 8.16
C ALA A 15 -27.73 -5.64 9.63
N ALA A 16 -27.82 -6.94 9.93
CA ALA A 16 -28.06 -7.45 11.29
C ALA A 16 -26.80 -8.01 11.97
N THR A 17 -25.60 -7.80 11.38
CA THR A 17 -24.36 -8.38 11.88
C THR A 17 -23.46 -7.31 12.50
N PRO A 18 -22.96 -7.49 13.74
CA PRO A 18 -22.11 -6.51 14.41
C PRO A 18 -20.65 -6.60 13.92
N LEU A 19 -20.44 -6.42 12.61
CA LEU A 19 -19.11 -6.49 12.01
C LEU A 19 -18.30 -5.25 12.38
N GLN A 20 -17.03 -5.48 12.71
CA GLN A 20 -16.04 -4.41 12.92
C GLN A 20 -15.18 -4.17 11.67
N HIS A 21 -14.93 -5.22 10.88
CA HIS A 21 -14.08 -5.13 9.70
C HIS A 21 -14.82 -5.69 8.49
N LEU A 22 -14.86 -4.90 7.41
CA LEU A 22 -15.52 -5.26 6.17
C LEU A 22 -14.62 -4.96 4.97
N PHE A 23 -14.37 -5.99 4.17
CA PHE A 23 -13.47 -5.96 3.01
C PHE A 23 -14.28 -6.20 1.74
N LEU A 24 -14.49 -5.15 0.94
CA LEU A 24 -15.34 -5.16 -0.25
C LEU A 24 -14.59 -4.72 -1.53
N ALA A 25 -13.28 -4.46 -1.48
CA ALA A 25 -12.53 -4.09 -2.67
C ALA A 25 -12.64 -5.17 -3.75
N GLY A 26 -12.72 -4.73 -5.01
CA GLY A 26 -12.96 -5.61 -6.15
C GLY A 26 -14.40 -6.15 -6.29
N ASN A 27 -15.36 -5.70 -5.47
CA ASN A 27 -16.77 -6.07 -5.61
C ASN A 27 -17.62 -4.91 -6.19
N PRO A 28 -18.55 -5.19 -7.13
CA PRO A 28 -19.40 -4.17 -7.76
C PRO A 28 -20.62 -3.83 -6.88
N ILE A 29 -20.38 -3.26 -5.70
CA ILE A 29 -21.44 -2.83 -4.78
C ILE A 29 -22.07 -1.52 -5.25
N GLU A 30 -23.40 -1.49 -5.37
CA GLU A 30 -24.15 -0.30 -5.80
C GLU A 30 -24.99 0.36 -4.70
N ASP A 31 -25.26 -0.37 -3.61
CA ASP A 31 -26.06 0.10 -2.48
C ASP A 31 -25.33 -0.17 -1.16
N PHE A 32 -25.04 0.91 -0.44
CA PHE A 32 -24.36 0.86 0.85
C PHE A 32 -25.31 1.09 2.03
N ALA A 33 -26.60 1.33 1.78
CA ALA A 33 -27.60 1.51 2.84
C ALA A 33 -27.59 0.41 3.92
N PRO A 34 -27.37 -0.89 3.60
CA PRO A 34 -27.29 -1.94 4.62
C PRO A 34 -26.16 -1.79 5.64
N LEU A 35 -25.17 -0.93 5.38
CA LEU A 35 -24.09 -0.68 6.34
C LEU A 35 -24.47 0.33 7.42
N ALA A 36 -25.58 1.07 7.27
CA ALA A 36 -25.97 2.12 8.18
C ALA A 36 -26.10 1.61 9.63
N GLY A 37 -25.45 2.30 10.57
CA GLY A 37 -25.48 1.94 11.99
C GLY A 37 -24.59 0.76 12.39
N LEU A 38 -23.88 0.12 11.45
CA LEU A 38 -22.93 -0.94 11.80
C LEU A 38 -21.70 -0.36 12.54
N PRO A 39 -21.15 -1.08 13.53
CA PRO A 39 -19.99 -0.64 14.30
C PRO A 39 -18.67 -0.89 13.56
N LEU A 40 -18.61 -0.56 12.26
CA LEU A 40 -17.43 -0.78 11.43
C LEU A 40 -16.31 0.17 11.85
N SER A 41 -15.17 -0.40 12.25
CA SER A 41 -13.91 0.31 12.47
C SER A 41 -13.02 0.30 11.22
N THR A 42 -13.11 -0.76 10.39
CA THR A 42 -12.34 -0.86 9.15
C THR A 42 -13.25 -1.14 7.96
N LEU A 43 -13.10 -0.34 6.91
CA LEU A 43 -13.77 -0.56 5.63
C LEU A 43 -12.75 -0.54 4.48
N SER A 44 -12.73 -1.61 3.68
CA SER A 44 -11.98 -1.64 2.42
C SER A 44 -12.90 -1.57 1.21
N LEU A 45 -12.61 -0.64 0.30
CA LEU A 45 -13.33 -0.41 -0.96
C LEU A 45 -12.32 -0.24 -2.10
N SER A 46 -12.73 -0.42 -3.35
CA SER A 46 -11.89 0.01 -4.48
C SER A 46 -11.92 1.52 -4.67
N ALA A 47 -13.09 2.13 -4.49
CA ALA A 47 -13.27 3.57 -4.52
C ALA A 47 -14.46 3.96 -3.64
N LEU A 48 -14.54 5.23 -3.23
CA LEU A 48 -15.75 5.75 -2.59
C LEU A 48 -16.95 5.66 -3.55
N PRO A 49 -18.16 5.38 -3.05
CA PRO A 49 -19.35 5.35 -3.88
C PRO A 49 -19.62 6.72 -4.48
N ARG A 50 -20.16 6.76 -5.70
CA ARG A 50 -20.45 8.03 -6.39
C ARG A 50 -21.73 8.70 -5.90
N ARG A 51 -22.66 7.94 -5.33
CA ARG A 51 -23.96 8.44 -4.87
C ARG A 51 -23.80 9.11 -3.51
N ALA A 52 -24.31 10.34 -3.38
CA ALA A 52 -24.21 11.12 -2.15
C ALA A 52 -24.83 10.40 -0.93
N ARG A 53 -25.93 9.67 -1.13
CA ARG A 53 -26.57 8.88 -0.06
C ARG A 53 -25.65 7.81 0.51
N ASP A 54 -24.89 7.13 -0.35
CA ASP A 54 -24.00 6.04 0.02
C ASP A 54 -22.74 6.59 0.70
N GLN A 55 -22.24 7.73 0.21
CA GLN A 55 -21.17 8.47 0.92
C GLN A 55 -21.61 8.92 2.31
N ALA A 56 -22.86 9.38 2.47
CA ALA A 56 -23.39 9.80 3.75
C ALA A 56 -23.51 8.63 4.74
N VAL A 57 -23.88 7.43 4.27
CA VAL A 57 -23.86 6.22 5.10
C VAL A 57 -22.45 5.94 5.60
N ILE A 58 -21.46 5.92 4.70
CA ILE A 58 -20.07 5.64 5.06
C ILE A 58 -19.53 6.71 6.02
N ALA A 59 -19.87 7.99 5.83
CA ALA A 59 -19.43 9.09 6.67
C ALA A 59 -19.98 9.04 8.12
N GLN A 60 -21.04 8.27 8.35
CA GLN A 60 -21.63 8.05 9.67
C GLN A 60 -21.07 6.81 10.39
N LEU A 61 -20.30 5.97 9.68
CA LEU A 61 -19.67 4.80 10.28
C LEU A 61 -18.54 5.23 11.22
N PRO A 62 -18.29 4.51 12.32
CA PRO A 62 -17.21 4.81 13.26
C PRO A 62 -15.84 4.32 12.76
N LEU A 63 -15.50 4.62 11.51
CA LEU A 63 -14.28 4.13 10.86
C LEU A 63 -13.03 4.72 11.52
N THR A 64 -12.10 3.86 11.94
CA THR A 64 -10.74 4.21 12.34
C THR A 64 -9.77 4.04 11.17
N GLU A 65 -10.03 3.08 10.27
CA GLU A 65 -9.24 2.83 9.07
C GLU A 65 -10.10 2.73 7.80
N LEU A 66 -9.70 3.47 6.76
CA LEU A 66 -10.24 3.35 5.41
C LEU A 66 -9.17 2.79 4.46
N VAL A 67 -9.48 1.72 3.76
CA VAL A 67 -8.60 1.13 2.75
C VAL A 67 -9.22 1.31 1.36
N VAL A 68 -8.55 2.04 0.47
CA VAL A 68 -9.06 2.44 -0.85
C VAL A 68 -7.98 2.39 -1.93
N ASP A 69 -8.31 1.89 -3.12
CA ASP A 69 -7.37 1.90 -4.27
C ASP A 69 -7.26 3.30 -4.88
N ALA A 70 -8.41 3.96 -5.03
CA ALA A 70 -8.51 5.25 -5.70
C ALA A 70 -8.34 6.42 -4.71
N LEU A 71 -7.16 7.06 -4.77
CA LEU A 71 -6.87 8.31 -4.07
C LEU A 71 -7.17 9.51 -4.96
N THR A 72 -8.43 9.96 -4.95
CA THR A 72 -8.92 11.10 -5.74
C THR A 72 -9.17 12.33 -4.85
N PRO A 73 -9.40 13.53 -5.43
CA PRO A 73 -9.82 14.70 -4.64
C PRO A 73 -11.05 14.45 -3.77
N ASP A 74 -12.00 13.64 -4.25
CA ASP A 74 -13.20 13.29 -3.48
C ASP A 74 -12.84 12.39 -2.29
N THR A 75 -11.92 11.43 -2.50
CA THR A 75 -11.35 10.62 -1.41
C THR A 75 -10.70 11.51 -0.34
N TRP A 76 -9.99 12.55 -0.74
CA TRP A 76 -9.38 13.50 0.20
C TRP A 76 -10.37 14.38 0.92
N ALA A 77 -11.40 14.88 0.22
CA ALA A 77 -12.48 15.62 0.83
C ALA A 77 -13.18 14.77 1.90
N PHE A 78 -13.43 13.50 1.59
CA PHE A 78 -14.00 12.53 2.53
C PHE A 78 -13.08 12.30 3.74
N ILE A 79 -11.79 11.98 3.51
CA ILE A 79 -10.83 11.73 4.61
C ILE A 79 -10.74 12.93 5.55
N LYS A 80 -10.67 14.15 5.01
CA LYS A 80 -10.63 15.39 5.79
C LYS A 80 -11.89 15.57 6.64
N ALA A 81 -13.06 15.27 6.08
CA ALA A 81 -14.34 15.46 6.75
C ALA A 81 -14.69 14.34 7.75
N HIS A 82 -14.11 13.15 7.61
CA HIS A 82 -14.47 12.02 8.46
C HIS A 82 -13.99 12.21 9.91
N PRO A 83 -14.86 12.09 10.92
CA PRO A 83 -14.54 12.50 12.29
C PRO A 83 -13.59 11.54 13.03
N THR A 84 -13.62 10.25 12.70
CA THR A 84 -12.92 9.20 13.47
C THR A 84 -11.72 8.57 12.75
N LEU A 85 -11.48 8.90 11.48
CA LEU A 85 -10.42 8.26 10.70
C LEU A 85 -9.04 8.62 11.27
N GLN A 86 -8.24 7.57 11.52
CA GLN A 86 -6.87 7.65 12.00
C GLN A 86 -5.88 7.08 10.98
N ALA A 87 -6.33 6.14 10.16
CA ALA A 87 -5.53 5.43 9.19
C ALA A 87 -6.17 5.39 7.80
N ILE A 88 -5.33 5.51 6.78
CA ILE A 88 -5.71 5.34 5.39
C ILE A 88 -4.68 4.42 4.75
N ASN A 89 -5.14 3.30 4.18
CA ASN A 89 -4.27 2.37 3.47
C ASN A 89 -3.06 1.94 4.31
N GLY A 90 -3.26 1.58 5.58
CA GLY A 90 -2.16 1.20 6.46
C GLY A 90 -1.31 2.35 7.01
N HIS A 91 -1.55 3.60 6.60
CA HIS A 91 -0.73 4.75 6.94
C HIS A 91 -1.49 5.76 7.81
N GLN A 92 -0.77 6.48 8.67
CA GLN A 92 -1.34 7.54 9.51
C GLN A 92 -2.03 8.61 8.68
N ARG A 93 -3.22 9.05 9.10
CA ARG A 93 -4.00 10.07 8.41
C ARG A 93 -3.21 11.35 8.15
N SER A 94 -2.49 11.85 9.15
CA SER A 94 -1.66 13.06 9.04
C SER A 94 -0.60 12.93 7.94
N TYR A 95 0.03 11.77 7.84
CA TYR A 95 1.01 11.46 6.79
C TYR A 95 0.36 11.44 5.41
N VAL A 96 -0.78 10.76 5.28
CA VAL A 96 -1.52 10.68 4.02
C VAL A 96 -2.02 12.06 3.57
N GLU A 97 -2.52 12.88 4.50
CA GLU A 97 -2.95 14.25 4.22
C GLU A 97 -1.80 15.14 3.73
N ALA A 98 -0.59 14.99 4.31
CA ALA A 98 0.59 15.72 3.88
C ALA A 98 1.02 15.36 2.44
N LEU A 99 0.82 14.10 2.03
CA LEU A 99 1.15 13.62 0.69
C LEU A 99 0.04 13.84 -0.35
N ALA A 100 -1.21 14.01 0.08
CA ALA A 100 -2.41 13.85 -0.75
C ALA A 100 -2.37 14.63 -2.07
N GLU A 101 -2.05 15.92 -2.02
CA GLU A 101 -2.08 16.79 -3.20
C GLU A 101 -0.98 16.42 -4.20
N SER A 102 0.24 16.18 -3.69
CA SER A 102 1.39 15.79 -4.51
C SER A 102 1.24 14.39 -5.09
N LEU A 103 0.72 13.45 -4.32
CA LEU A 103 0.44 12.08 -4.75
C LEU A 103 -0.64 12.04 -5.82
N THR A 104 -1.72 12.81 -5.66
CA THR A 104 -2.79 12.91 -6.67
C THR A 104 -2.27 13.47 -7.98
N ALA A 105 -1.47 14.53 -7.93
CA ALA A 105 -0.85 15.13 -9.10
C ALA A 105 0.08 14.12 -9.81
N ALA A 106 0.93 13.44 -9.04
CA ALA A 106 1.84 12.43 -9.55
C ALA A 106 1.10 11.26 -10.22
N LEU A 107 0.06 10.71 -9.60
CA LEU A 107 -0.73 9.62 -10.16
C LEU A 107 -1.50 10.03 -11.42
N ARG A 108 -2.09 11.24 -11.43
CA ARG A 108 -2.78 11.77 -12.62
C ARG A 108 -1.82 11.93 -13.80
N ALA A 109 -0.64 12.50 -13.57
CA ALA A 109 0.38 12.66 -14.59
C ALA A 109 0.91 11.30 -15.09
N TRP A 110 1.11 10.34 -14.17
CA TRP A 110 1.50 8.97 -14.52
C TRP A 110 0.48 8.28 -15.44
N ILE A 111 -0.81 8.37 -15.09
CA ILE A 111 -1.91 7.77 -15.87
C ILE A 111 -2.07 8.46 -17.24
N ALA A 112 -1.84 9.77 -17.33
CA ALA A 112 -1.95 10.53 -18.57
C ALA A 112 -0.84 10.20 -19.60
N GLY A 113 0.28 9.63 -19.17
CA GLY A 113 1.34 9.14 -20.05
C GLY A 113 2.44 10.15 -20.42
N PRO A 114 3.37 9.76 -21.31
CA PRO A 114 4.68 10.41 -21.52
C PRO A 114 4.64 11.79 -22.20
N GLU A 115 3.49 12.25 -22.70
CA GLU A 115 3.35 13.60 -23.27
C GLU A 115 3.20 14.70 -22.20
N THR A 116 3.13 14.31 -20.93
CA THR A 116 3.07 15.28 -19.83
C THR A 116 4.45 15.96 -19.68
N PRO A 117 4.56 17.31 -19.82
CA PRO A 117 5.85 17.99 -19.75
C PRO A 117 6.61 17.67 -18.46
N ALA A 118 7.94 17.55 -18.54
CA ALA A 118 8.81 17.42 -17.36
C ALA A 118 8.60 18.53 -16.30
N ARG A 119 7.99 19.66 -16.71
CA ARG A 119 7.37 20.67 -15.83
C ARG A 119 6.04 20.12 -15.28
N GLY A 120 6.10 19.43 -14.15
CA GLY A 120 4.95 18.78 -13.53
C GLY A 120 5.27 17.46 -12.82
N LYS A 121 6.53 17.01 -12.84
CA LYS A 121 7.02 15.99 -11.90
C LYS A 121 6.92 16.57 -10.49
N THR A 122 5.77 16.43 -9.84
CA THR A 122 5.66 16.76 -8.42
C THR A 122 6.61 15.81 -7.71
N HIS A 123 7.70 16.36 -7.19
CA HIS A 123 8.76 15.59 -6.58
C HIS A 123 8.24 14.99 -5.29
N LEU A 124 7.64 13.79 -5.37
CA LEU A 124 7.33 12.98 -4.20
C LEU A 124 8.60 12.82 -3.33
N ARG A 125 9.77 12.82 -3.97
CA ARG A 125 11.09 12.90 -3.33
C ARG A 125 11.23 14.04 -2.30
N ALA A 126 10.51 15.15 -2.40
CA ALA A 126 10.53 16.22 -1.39
C ALA A 126 9.98 15.78 -0.02
N PHE A 127 9.21 14.71 0.01
CA PHE A 127 8.70 14.07 1.23
C PHE A 127 9.55 12.88 1.68
N ALA A 128 10.64 12.58 0.96
CA ALA A 128 11.50 11.45 1.28
C ALA A 128 12.34 11.74 2.53
N THR A 129 12.62 10.68 3.29
CA THR A 129 13.48 10.72 4.46
C THR A 129 14.86 10.18 4.10
N ARG A 130 15.90 10.95 4.42
CA ARG A 130 17.29 10.53 4.25
C ARG A 130 17.67 9.49 5.31
N ILE A 131 18.13 8.33 4.88
CA ILE A 131 18.68 7.26 5.72
C ILE A 131 20.02 6.85 5.10
N GLY A 132 21.12 7.19 5.77
CA GLY A 132 22.46 7.01 5.21
C GLY A 132 22.65 7.80 3.91
N SER A 133 23.12 7.12 2.86
CA SER A 133 23.35 7.68 1.52
C SER A 133 22.14 7.54 0.58
N ARG A 134 20.95 7.30 1.12
CA ARG A 134 19.72 7.07 0.33
C ARG A 134 18.53 7.82 0.91
N GLU A 135 17.56 8.09 0.06
CA GLU A 135 16.29 8.70 0.46
C GLU A 135 15.15 7.73 0.22
N TYR A 136 14.25 7.63 1.18
CA TYR A 136 13.13 6.68 1.14
C TYR A 136 11.80 7.40 1.28
N LEU A 137 10.80 6.96 0.51
CA LEU A 137 9.42 7.40 0.65
C LEU A 137 8.48 6.20 0.58
N THR A 138 7.77 5.93 1.67
CA THR A 138 6.62 5.00 1.64
C THR A 138 5.41 5.69 1.05
N LEU A 139 4.61 4.99 0.25
CA LEU A 139 3.42 5.55 -0.36
C LEU A 139 2.16 4.82 0.12
N PRO A 140 1.09 5.55 0.50
CA PRO A 140 -0.17 4.97 0.95
C PRO A 140 -1.03 4.46 -0.23
N ILE A 141 -0.39 3.86 -1.23
CA ILE A 141 -1.04 3.24 -2.39
C ILE A 141 -0.47 1.85 -2.63
N ALA A 142 -1.37 0.92 -2.88
CA ALA A 142 -0.99 -0.41 -3.30
C ALA A 142 -0.79 -0.43 -4.82
N PHE A 143 0.26 -1.12 -5.27
CA PHE A 143 0.53 -1.34 -6.68
C PHE A 143 0.72 -2.83 -6.98
N PRO A 144 0.27 -3.32 -8.14
CA PRO A 144 0.92 -4.47 -8.78
C PRO A 144 2.42 -4.22 -8.92
N PHE A 145 3.26 -5.25 -8.75
CA PHE A 145 4.71 -5.03 -8.70
C PHE A 145 5.30 -4.43 -9.99
N ASP A 146 4.79 -4.84 -11.15
CA ASP A 146 5.21 -4.30 -12.44
C ASP A 146 4.87 -2.81 -12.56
N GLU A 147 3.71 -2.38 -12.07
CA GLU A 147 3.35 -0.97 -11.96
C GLU A 147 4.22 -0.22 -10.96
N ALA A 148 4.51 -0.84 -9.81
CA ALA A 148 5.39 -0.26 -8.80
C ALA A 148 6.79 0.04 -9.38
N LEU A 149 7.37 -0.90 -10.14
CA LEU A 149 8.64 -0.72 -10.84
C LEU A 149 8.60 0.46 -11.83
N ARG A 150 7.57 0.49 -12.68
CA ARG A 150 7.39 1.55 -13.67
C ARG A 150 7.19 2.91 -13.00
N PHE A 151 6.40 2.98 -11.94
CA PHE A 151 6.14 4.21 -11.20
C PHE A 151 7.39 4.72 -10.47
N CYS A 152 8.15 3.85 -9.80
CA CYS A 152 9.45 4.20 -9.23
C CYS A 152 10.38 4.80 -10.27
N SER A 153 10.54 4.12 -11.41
CA SER A 153 11.41 4.57 -12.50
C SER A 153 10.97 5.94 -13.04
N TRP A 154 9.66 6.14 -13.19
CA TRP A 154 9.10 7.42 -13.61
C TRP A 154 9.38 8.57 -12.61
N GLN A 155 9.40 8.26 -11.31
CA GLN A 155 9.82 9.16 -10.22
C GLN A 155 11.35 9.33 -10.12
N GLY A 156 12.13 8.66 -10.98
CA GLY A 156 13.59 8.68 -10.95
C GLY A 156 14.22 7.90 -9.80
N GLY A 157 13.46 6.97 -9.20
CA GLY A 157 13.91 6.07 -8.15
C GLY A 157 13.71 4.60 -8.51
N ILE A 158 13.85 3.74 -7.52
CA ILE A 158 13.67 2.28 -7.61
C ILE A 158 12.91 1.79 -6.38
N PRO A 159 12.34 0.58 -6.37
CA PRO A 159 11.84 0.00 -5.12
C PRO A 159 12.98 -0.21 -4.12
N ALA A 160 12.67 -0.10 -2.83
CA ALA A 160 13.66 -0.08 -1.76
C ALA A 160 14.55 -1.33 -1.70
N SER A 161 15.84 -1.10 -1.47
CA SER A 161 16.90 -2.08 -1.28
C SER A 161 17.37 -2.06 0.16
N LEU A 162 17.61 -3.24 0.74
CA LEU A 162 18.00 -3.41 2.15
C LEU A 162 19.29 -4.25 2.24
N PRO A 163 20.45 -3.72 1.83
CA PRO A 163 21.64 -4.53 1.61
C PRO A 163 22.30 -5.02 2.90
N THR A 164 22.04 -4.35 4.03
CA THR A 164 22.53 -4.74 5.36
C THR A 164 21.39 -4.91 6.36
N SER A 165 21.67 -5.59 7.48
CA SER A 165 20.73 -5.67 8.61
C SER A 165 20.38 -4.30 9.16
N ASP A 166 21.35 -3.38 9.18
CA ASP A 166 21.18 -2.03 9.69
C ASP A 166 20.27 -1.20 8.78
N ASP A 167 20.45 -1.31 7.45
CA ASP A 167 19.54 -0.70 6.48
C ASP A 167 18.11 -1.23 6.65
N ASN A 168 17.95 -2.55 6.83
CA ASN A 168 16.63 -3.13 7.10
C ASN A 168 16.02 -2.56 8.38
N GLU A 169 16.75 -2.51 9.48
CA GLU A 169 16.20 -1.97 10.73
C GLU A 169 15.82 -0.48 10.61
N LEU A 170 16.68 0.33 10.00
CA LEU A 170 16.44 1.77 9.84
C LEU A 170 15.25 2.04 8.91
N VAL A 171 15.19 1.39 7.74
CA VAL A 171 14.10 1.57 6.78
C VAL A 171 12.79 1.02 7.34
N MET A 172 12.82 -0.12 8.04
CA MET A 172 11.61 -0.65 8.69
C MET A 172 11.15 0.22 9.86
N ALA A 173 12.07 0.82 10.63
CA ALA A 173 11.72 1.79 11.66
C ALA A 173 11.07 3.05 11.06
N TYR A 174 11.60 3.53 9.93
CA TYR A 174 11.00 4.61 9.15
C TYR A 174 9.58 4.26 8.69
N ILE A 175 9.37 3.10 8.06
CA ILE A 175 8.03 2.66 7.63
C ILE A 175 7.07 2.60 8.82
N ARG A 176 7.49 1.98 9.93
CA ARG A 176 6.69 1.86 11.15
C ARG A 176 6.28 3.21 11.74
N ALA A 177 7.11 4.24 11.58
CA ALA A 177 6.79 5.58 12.04
C ALA A 177 5.61 6.23 11.30
N TYR A 178 5.28 5.73 10.10
CA TYR A 178 4.19 6.26 9.26
C TYR A 178 3.03 5.29 9.06
N THR A 179 3.20 4.01 9.41
CA THR A 179 2.11 3.03 9.38
C THR A 179 1.29 3.06 10.66
N CYS A 180 -0.01 2.88 10.54
CA CYS A 180 -0.95 2.71 11.65
C CYS A 180 -2.11 1.86 11.12
N SER A 181 -2.11 0.57 11.43
CA SER A 181 -3.20 -0.33 11.05
C SER A 181 -3.23 -1.51 12.00
N GLU A 182 -4.43 -2.00 12.27
CA GLU A 182 -4.64 -3.26 12.98
C GLU A 182 -4.30 -4.47 12.09
N PHE A 183 -4.09 -4.26 10.79
CA PHE A 183 -3.72 -5.28 9.82
C PHE A 183 -2.27 -5.18 9.39
N LYS A 184 -1.73 -6.32 8.94
CA LYS A 184 -0.38 -6.38 8.38
C LYS A 184 -0.29 -5.52 7.13
N VAL A 185 0.74 -4.67 7.10
CA VAL A 185 1.09 -3.83 5.96
C VAL A 185 2.31 -4.44 5.25
N TYR A 186 2.22 -4.63 3.94
CA TYR A 186 3.29 -5.22 3.14
C TYR A 186 3.92 -4.18 2.24
N HIS A 187 5.23 -4.27 2.02
CA HIS A 187 5.95 -3.34 1.15
C HIS A 187 6.76 -4.08 0.09
N HIS A 188 6.71 -3.59 -1.14
CA HIS A 188 7.55 -4.10 -2.24
C HIS A 188 9.04 -3.93 -1.91
N LEU A 189 9.84 -4.95 -2.23
CA LEU A 189 11.30 -4.87 -2.20
C LEU A 189 11.85 -4.85 -3.63
N GLY A 190 12.92 -4.07 -3.83
CA GLY A 190 13.70 -4.05 -5.06
C GLY A 190 14.62 -5.25 -5.19
N LEU A 191 14.14 -6.46 -4.91
CA LEU A 191 14.94 -7.68 -4.90
C LEU A 191 14.45 -8.63 -6.00
N GLU A 192 15.36 -9.02 -6.89
CA GLU A 192 15.09 -9.98 -7.96
C GLU A 192 15.70 -11.34 -7.63
N LEU A 193 14.90 -12.40 -7.87
CA LEU A 193 15.27 -13.80 -7.71
C LEU A 193 15.36 -14.47 -9.08
N ASP A 194 16.56 -14.92 -9.45
CA ASP A 194 16.79 -15.76 -10.63
C ASP A 194 16.96 -17.23 -10.20
N ALA A 195 15.91 -18.04 -10.33
CA ALA A 195 15.96 -19.48 -10.02
C ALA A 195 16.98 -20.22 -10.88
N ARG A 196 17.10 -19.83 -12.16
CA ARG A 196 17.93 -20.56 -13.13
C ARG A 196 19.40 -20.37 -12.79
N ARG A 197 19.79 -19.15 -12.41
CA ARG A 197 21.16 -18.83 -11.99
C ARG A 197 21.41 -19.08 -10.51
N ARG A 198 20.35 -19.30 -9.72
CA ARG A 198 20.41 -19.36 -8.26
C ARG A 198 21.10 -18.13 -7.69
N THR A 199 20.67 -16.96 -8.15
CA THR A 199 21.20 -15.67 -7.69
C THR A 199 20.09 -14.75 -7.22
N CYS A 200 20.39 -13.95 -6.20
CA CYS A 200 19.61 -12.80 -5.80
C CYS A 200 20.38 -11.52 -6.14
N ARG A 201 19.68 -10.50 -6.64
CA ARG A 201 20.26 -9.16 -6.80
C ARG A 201 19.28 -8.08 -6.42
N TRP A 202 19.79 -7.00 -5.85
CA TRP A 202 19.03 -5.77 -5.75
C TRP A 202 18.85 -5.18 -7.15
N LEU A 203 17.76 -4.44 -7.34
CA LEU A 203 17.53 -3.60 -8.52
C LEU A 203 18.38 -2.31 -8.46
N SER A 204 18.86 -1.95 -7.27
CA SER A 204 19.95 -0.99 -7.10
C SER A 204 21.31 -1.62 -7.43
N ASP A 205 22.33 -0.77 -7.50
CA ASP A 205 23.74 -1.22 -7.59
C ASP A 205 24.28 -1.80 -6.27
N ALA A 206 23.43 -1.99 -5.26
CA ALA A 206 23.83 -2.55 -3.98
C ALA A 206 24.17 -4.04 -4.11
N ALA A 207 25.24 -4.47 -3.45
CA ALA A 207 25.57 -5.87 -3.40
C ALA A 207 24.60 -6.65 -2.48
N TYR A 208 24.25 -7.87 -2.88
CA TYR A 208 23.45 -8.78 -2.07
C TYR A 208 24.36 -9.72 -1.28
N HIS A 209 24.44 -9.52 0.04
CA HIS A 209 25.27 -10.33 0.93
C HIS A 209 24.52 -10.87 2.15
N TRP A 210 23.25 -10.51 2.32
CA TRP A 210 22.43 -10.85 3.46
C TRP A 210 20.94 -10.88 3.08
N GLY A 211 20.12 -11.58 3.86
CA GLY A 211 18.68 -11.42 3.79
C GLY A 211 17.94 -11.88 5.05
N ASN A 212 16.76 -11.28 5.25
CA ASN A 212 15.90 -11.54 6.41
C ASN A 212 14.72 -12.47 6.07
N TRP A 213 14.97 -13.59 5.39
CA TRP A 213 13.90 -14.43 4.86
C TRP A 213 13.10 -15.15 5.94
N LEU A 214 11.77 -15.16 5.82
CA LEU A 214 10.88 -15.92 6.72
C LEU A 214 10.95 -17.44 6.49
N PHE A 215 11.51 -17.86 5.36
CA PHE A 215 11.70 -19.25 4.96
C PHE A 215 13.10 -19.43 4.38
N PRO A 216 13.63 -20.66 4.26
CA PRO A 216 14.92 -20.88 3.61
C PRO A 216 15.01 -20.23 2.23
N LEU A 217 16.15 -19.64 1.88
CA LEU A 217 16.34 -18.93 0.61
C LEU A 217 16.12 -19.86 -0.60
N GLU A 218 16.41 -21.15 -0.47
CA GLU A 218 16.19 -22.15 -1.50
C GLU A 218 14.69 -22.30 -1.84
N TYR A 219 13.83 -22.19 -0.82
CA TYR A 219 12.39 -22.20 -1.02
C TYR A 219 11.94 -20.93 -1.75
N ALA A 220 12.43 -19.77 -1.30
CA ALA A 220 12.19 -18.50 -1.98
C ALA A 220 12.62 -18.52 -3.46
N MET A 221 13.80 -19.09 -3.74
CA MET A 221 14.31 -19.25 -5.10
C MET A 221 13.45 -20.16 -5.98
N SER A 222 12.76 -21.15 -5.41
CA SER A 222 11.86 -22.02 -6.18
C SER A 222 10.66 -21.25 -6.77
N LEU A 223 10.37 -20.06 -6.26
CA LEU A 223 9.28 -19.17 -6.68
C LEU A 223 9.78 -18.00 -7.56
N SER A 224 10.82 -18.22 -8.36
CA SER A 224 11.41 -17.17 -9.22
C SER A 224 10.38 -16.53 -10.15
N GLY A 225 10.52 -15.21 -10.34
CA GLY A 225 9.58 -14.38 -11.08
C GLY A 225 8.43 -13.84 -10.22
N THR A 226 8.22 -14.38 -9.02
CA THR A 226 7.30 -13.79 -8.04
C THR A 226 8.00 -12.64 -7.30
N PRO A 227 7.35 -11.49 -7.11
CA PRO A 227 8.01 -10.37 -6.44
C PRO A 227 8.30 -10.64 -4.97
N CYS A 228 9.38 -10.03 -4.46
CA CYS A 228 9.74 -10.07 -3.06
C CYS A 228 9.05 -8.94 -2.29
N PHE A 229 8.62 -9.21 -1.07
CA PHE A 229 8.03 -8.20 -0.20
C PHE A 229 8.59 -8.33 1.21
N ASN A 230 8.64 -7.20 1.91
CA ASN A 230 8.84 -7.20 3.34
C ASN A 230 7.47 -7.25 4.04
N SER A 231 7.32 -8.15 5.00
CA SER A 231 6.18 -8.17 5.91
C SER A 231 6.58 -7.67 7.29
N SER A 232 5.96 -6.59 7.72
CA SER A 232 5.90 -6.21 9.14
C SER A 232 4.64 -6.85 9.74
N ASP A 233 4.77 -8.07 10.23
CA ASP A 233 3.69 -8.76 10.91
C ASP A 233 3.70 -8.45 12.40
N GLU A 234 2.88 -7.49 12.83
CA GLU A 234 2.72 -7.19 14.26
C GLU A 234 1.89 -8.26 15.00
N ILE A 235 1.07 -9.04 14.30
CA ILE A 235 0.14 -10.00 14.91
C ILE A 235 0.81 -11.35 15.20
N SER A 236 1.65 -11.87 14.29
CA SER A 236 2.36 -13.14 14.51
C SER A 236 3.80 -12.97 15.01
N GLY A 237 4.33 -11.73 14.98
CA GLY A 237 5.74 -11.45 15.28
C GLY A 237 6.71 -11.87 14.17
N MET A 238 6.25 -12.45 13.07
CA MET A 238 7.09 -12.80 11.91
C MET A 238 7.51 -11.56 11.12
N ARG A 239 8.71 -11.06 11.39
CA ARG A 239 9.31 -9.94 10.65
C ARG A 239 10.35 -10.47 9.67
N GLY A 240 10.10 -10.29 8.38
CA GLY A 240 11.02 -10.80 7.38
C GLY A 240 10.52 -10.67 5.95
N TRP A 241 11.37 -11.12 5.03
CA TRP A 241 11.13 -11.10 3.61
C TRP A 241 10.40 -12.38 3.21
N THR A 242 9.42 -12.22 2.35
CA THR A 242 8.60 -13.32 1.85
C THR A 242 8.29 -13.10 0.39
N ILE A 243 7.70 -14.14 -0.20
CA ILE A 243 7.26 -14.16 -1.58
C ILE A 243 5.80 -14.55 -1.57
N SER A 244 4.99 -13.84 -2.34
CA SER A 244 3.59 -14.18 -2.49
C SER A 244 3.05 -13.66 -3.82
N ASP A 245 2.54 -14.56 -4.63
CA ASP A 245 1.75 -14.28 -5.82
C ASP A 245 0.31 -13.87 -5.46
N ASP A 246 -0.04 -13.84 -4.17
CA ASP A 246 -1.37 -13.46 -3.72
C ASP A 246 -1.63 -11.97 -4.03
N LEU A 247 -2.37 -11.76 -5.12
CA LEU A 247 -2.84 -10.44 -5.55
C LEU A 247 -3.85 -9.85 -4.56
N ARG A 248 -4.42 -10.64 -3.64
CA ARG A 248 -5.35 -10.16 -2.60
C ARG A 248 -4.62 -9.43 -1.48
N VAL A 249 -3.30 -9.58 -1.38
CA VAL A 249 -2.50 -8.87 -0.38
C VAL A 249 -2.07 -7.53 -0.95
N ARG A 250 -2.60 -6.43 -0.39
CA ARG A 250 -2.17 -5.07 -0.70
C ARG A 250 -0.70 -4.90 -0.33
N LYS A 251 0.09 -4.50 -1.31
CA LYS A 251 1.52 -4.22 -1.17
C LYS A 251 1.79 -2.76 -1.52
N TYR A 252 2.22 -2.02 -0.52
CA TYR A 252 2.58 -0.61 -0.61
C TYR A 252 3.98 -0.45 -1.17
N LEU A 253 4.23 0.74 -1.71
CA LEU A 253 5.48 1.03 -2.40
C LEU A 253 6.39 1.86 -1.49
N VAL A 254 7.65 1.44 -1.36
CA VAL A 254 8.72 2.27 -0.83
C VAL A 254 9.67 2.59 -1.96
N ILE A 255 9.73 3.87 -2.33
CA ILE A 255 10.64 4.37 -3.35
C ILE A 255 11.96 4.74 -2.68
N GLU A 256 13.07 4.34 -3.30
CA GLU A 256 14.42 4.69 -2.94
C GLU A 256 15.04 5.59 -4.03
N TRP A 257 15.76 6.62 -3.60
CA TRP A 257 16.65 7.43 -4.45
C TRP A 257 18.07 7.46 -3.88
N ALA A 258 19.05 7.60 -4.78
CA ALA A 258 20.40 7.99 -4.38
C ALA A 258 20.42 9.43 -3.85
N ALA A 259 21.08 9.63 -2.71
CA ALA A 259 21.28 10.89 -1.99
C ALA A 259 21.77 12.07 -2.82
#